data_AF-A0A2V5VWC2-F1
#
_entry.id   AF-A0A2V5VWC2-F1
#
_cell.length_a   1.000
_cell.length_b   1.000
_cell.length_c   1.000
_cell.angle_alpha   90.00
_cell.angle_beta   90.00
_cell.angle_gamma   90.00
#
_symmetry.space_group_name_H-M   'P 1'
#
loop_
_entity.id
_entity.type
_entity.pdbx_description
1 polymer ?
#
loop_
_entity_poly.entity_id
_entity_poly.type
_entity_poly.pdbx_seq_one_letter_code
_entity_poly.pdbx_strand_id
1 'polypeptide(L)'
;MLHRSSQRILLCGLLFSFGSVAFAAEPWTDPRLSIINGLALWFDVSRQNAARGAASLAPLQSWNDAPDILLDGSGERRHLIQPVFSARPRFRQEFNGAMLSFDGLDDFLAVSGPGNSFAEATLVVVAAPRTNGGFRALASFNAAGRNDYTSGLNLDFGAAPAGTLARVNAEGAGFNGEFNLLTAPQPLGRWHIFTLVAGRGSRGVKLFLDGQPQGARDRAGDSVLRFDDFTLGARRYSNTPDRPHVQGFFGGELTETLAFDRALPDAERQAVERYLDAKYGALLHGLGGGPVREGAVPLLTVSNPPPVQVFVPGFSARELPVELNNVNNVRYRADGKLVAVGYDGRLWLLSDSDGDGLEDKVESFWEKQTLRAPIGAALTPPGYARGNGVFIAAKEKLALIVDTNGDDRADAEITVATWTERSEQQGVDALGVAVAPDGSIYFSLGTASFTEPYLIDKATGLARYRTTMERGTIQRVSPDFSKRETVCTGIRFAVGLAFNRYGDLFCTDQEGATWVPNGNPFDELLHIQLGRHYGFPPRHPRHLPDVIDEPSLFDYTPQHQSTCGL
;
A
#
# COMPACT_ATOMS: atom_id res chain seq x y z
N MET A 1 -8.20 74.81 -47.93
CA MET A 1 -9.62 74.51 -48.22
C MET A 1 -9.65 73.33 -49.19
N LEU A 2 -10.42 72.29 -48.82
CA LEU A 2 -11.19 71.32 -49.65
C LEU A 2 -10.55 70.76 -50.94
N HIS A 3 -10.61 69.48 -51.31
CA HIS A 3 -11.42 68.35 -50.86
C HIS A 3 -10.85 67.05 -51.47
N ARG A 4 -11.15 65.92 -50.82
CA ARG A 4 -10.94 64.55 -51.31
C ARG A 4 -11.81 64.26 -52.55
N SER A 5 -11.35 63.38 -53.44
CA SER A 5 -12.24 62.45 -54.14
C SER A 5 -11.55 61.11 -54.36
N SER A 6 -12.30 60.04 -54.11
CA SER A 6 -11.88 58.64 -54.02
C SER A 6 -12.51 57.85 -55.16
N GLN A 7 -11.77 56.95 -55.81
CA GLN A 7 -12.31 55.80 -56.57
C GLN A 7 -11.23 54.69 -56.58
N ARG A 8 -11.33 53.72 -55.66
CA ARG A 8 -11.89 52.35 -55.82
C ARG A 8 -11.04 51.43 -56.70
N ILE A 9 -10.06 50.77 -56.07
CA ILE A 9 -9.46 49.53 -56.56
C ILE A 9 -10.34 48.37 -56.09
N LEU A 10 -10.87 47.59 -57.04
CA LEU A 10 -11.55 46.33 -56.76
C LEU A 10 -10.50 45.30 -56.33
N LEU A 11 -10.51 44.90 -55.06
CA LEU A 11 -9.72 43.76 -54.58
C LEU A 11 -10.66 42.55 -54.50
N CYS A 12 -10.50 41.59 -55.41
CA CYS A 12 -11.11 40.27 -55.29
C CYS A 12 -10.46 39.54 -54.11
N GLY A 13 -11.18 39.45 -52.99
CA GLY A 13 -10.77 38.63 -51.86
C GLY A 13 -10.95 37.15 -52.18
N LEU A 14 -9.85 36.44 -52.42
CA LEU A 14 -9.83 34.98 -52.23
C LEU A 14 -9.94 34.71 -50.73
N LEU A 15 -11.11 34.25 -50.30
CA LEU A 15 -11.30 33.61 -49.01
C LEU A 15 -10.57 32.26 -49.03
N PHE A 16 -9.35 32.21 -48.51
CA PHE A 16 -8.74 30.95 -48.11
C PHE A 16 -9.47 30.45 -46.86
N SER A 17 -10.42 29.54 -47.06
CA SER A 17 -10.91 28.68 -45.99
C SER A 17 -9.74 27.77 -45.59
N PHE A 18 -9.15 28.01 -44.42
CA PHE A 18 -8.28 27.03 -43.76
C PHE A 18 -9.16 25.89 -43.28
N GLY A 19 -9.49 24.95 -44.18
CA GLY A 19 -9.93 23.63 -43.78
C GLY A 19 -8.78 22.94 -43.08
N SER A 20 -9.04 22.34 -41.91
CA SER A 20 -8.11 21.41 -41.28
C SER A 20 -7.77 20.31 -42.28
N VAL A 21 -6.49 20.17 -42.60
CA VAL A 21 -6.00 19.01 -43.35
C VAL A 21 -6.08 17.83 -42.41
N ALA A 22 -7.16 17.05 -42.48
CA ALA A 22 -7.23 15.78 -41.79
C ALA A 22 -6.16 14.86 -42.40
N PHE A 23 -5.14 14.50 -41.62
CA PHE A 23 -4.17 13.50 -42.05
C PHE A 23 -4.86 12.13 -42.07
N ALA A 24 -4.56 11.33 -43.09
CA ALA A 24 -5.03 9.95 -43.11
C ALA A 24 -4.38 9.18 -41.95
N ALA A 25 -5.09 8.19 -41.41
CA ALA A 25 -4.51 7.27 -40.43
C ALA A 25 -3.22 6.65 -40.97
N GLU A 26 -2.27 6.40 -40.07
CA GLU A 26 -0.94 5.92 -40.43
C GLU A 26 -1.00 4.53 -41.09
N PRO A 27 -0.19 4.24 -42.15
CA PRO A 27 -0.33 2.98 -42.91
C PRO A 27 -0.11 1.68 -42.12
N TRP A 28 0.54 1.77 -40.95
CA TRP A 28 0.82 0.62 -40.08
C TRP A 28 -0.33 0.27 -39.13
N THR A 29 -1.38 1.11 -39.07
CA THR A 29 -2.54 0.88 -38.20
C THR A 29 -3.44 -0.25 -38.72
N ASP A 30 -4.41 -0.68 -37.91
CA ASP A 30 -5.31 -1.75 -38.31
C ASP A 30 -6.36 -1.28 -39.34
N PRO A 31 -6.32 -1.74 -40.61
CA PRO A 31 -7.23 -1.23 -41.64
C PRO A 31 -8.70 -1.61 -41.42
N ARG A 32 -9.01 -2.45 -40.42
CA ARG A 32 -10.38 -2.85 -40.08
C ARG A 32 -11.14 -1.76 -39.32
N LEU A 33 -10.47 -0.77 -38.73
CA LEU A 33 -11.14 0.40 -38.15
C LEU A 33 -11.69 1.28 -39.28
N SER A 34 -12.98 1.17 -39.58
CA SER A 34 -13.61 1.91 -40.68
C SER A 34 -13.98 3.35 -40.33
N ILE A 35 -14.09 3.67 -39.04
CA ILE A 35 -14.48 5.00 -38.56
C ILE A 35 -13.22 5.78 -38.19
N ILE A 36 -12.74 6.61 -39.12
CA ILE A 36 -11.55 7.45 -38.95
C ILE A 36 -11.84 8.95 -39.02
N ASN A 37 -13.06 9.34 -39.42
CA ASN A 37 -13.45 10.76 -39.48
C ASN A 37 -13.48 11.35 -38.06
N GLY A 38 -12.77 12.45 -37.83
CA GLY A 38 -12.64 13.10 -36.53
C GLY A 38 -11.76 12.33 -35.53
N LEU A 39 -10.98 11.34 -35.97
CA LEU A 39 -10.06 10.61 -35.11
C LEU A 39 -8.89 11.52 -34.70
N ALA A 40 -8.84 11.89 -33.43
CA ALA A 40 -7.84 12.78 -32.86
C ALA A 40 -6.63 12.05 -32.27
N LEU A 41 -6.80 10.79 -31.86
CA LEU A 41 -5.77 9.90 -31.30
C LEU A 41 -6.08 8.44 -31.61
N TRP A 42 -5.03 7.66 -31.87
CA TRP A 42 -5.14 6.21 -31.95
C TRP A 42 -3.90 5.51 -31.39
N PHE A 43 -4.04 4.92 -30.21
CA PHE A 43 -3.01 4.10 -29.59
C PHE A 43 -3.40 2.63 -29.62
N ASP A 44 -2.94 1.93 -30.65
CA ASP A 44 -3.09 0.48 -30.79
C ASP A 44 -1.82 -0.22 -30.32
N VAL A 45 -1.86 -0.84 -29.13
CA VAL A 45 -0.68 -1.49 -28.54
C VAL A 45 -0.22 -2.69 -29.39
N SER A 46 -1.16 -3.39 -30.05
CA SER A 46 -0.85 -4.52 -30.93
C SER A 46 -0.11 -4.13 -32.21
N ARG A 47 -0.16 -2.86 -32.60
CA ARG A 47 0.53 -2.32 -33.78
C ARG A 47 1.78 -1.53 -33.46
N GLN A 48 2.16 -1.38 -32.19
CA GLN A 48 3.33 -0.58 -31.82
C GLN A 48 4.64 -1.11 -32.40
N ASN A 49 4.83 -2.42 -32.54
CA ASN A 49 6.02 -2.96 -33.20
C ASN A 49 6.06 -2.64 -34.72
N ALA A 50 4.91 -2.59 -35.38
CA ALA A 50 4.82 -2.12 -36.77
C ALA A 50 5.09 -0.61 -36.87
N ALA A 51 4.52 0.18 -35.95
CA ALA A 51 4.73 1.62 -35.86
C ALA A 51 6.21 1.95 -35.63
N ARG A 52 6.87 1.24 -34.70
CA ARG A 52 8.30 1.38 -34.41
C ARG A 52 9.15 1.01 -35.60
N GLY A 53 8.81 -0.06 -36.33
CA GLY A 53 9.45 -0.39 -37.61
C GLY A 53 9.36 0.75 -38.63
N ALA A 54 8.17 1.35 -38.80
CA ALA A 54 7.97 2.50 -39.70
C ALA A 54 8.77 3.74 -39.24
N ALA A 55 8.94 3.93 -37.93
CA ALA A 55 9.71 5.02 -37.33
C ALA A 55 11.21 4.72 -37.16
N SER A 56 11.69 3.56 -37.63
CA SER A 56 13.09 3.11 -37.44
C SER A 56 13.52 3.03 -35.95
N LEU A 57 12.59 2.65 -35.07
CA LEU A 57 12.81 2.40 -33.65
C LEU A 57 12.93 0.90 -33.38
N ALA A 58 13.68 0.53 -32.33
CA ALA A 58 13.77 -0.86 -31.88
C ALA A 58 12.38 -1.42 -31.48
N PRO A 59 12.07 -2.69 -31.81
CA PRO A 59 10.81 -3.31 -31.40
C PRO A 59 10.76 -3.48 -29.88
N LEU A 60 9.55 -3.44 -29.32
CA LEU A 60 9.26 -3.77 -27.92
C LEU A 60 9.26 -5.28 -27.72
N GLN A 61 9.97 -5.73 -26.69
CA GLN A 61 10.03 -7.09 -26.19
C GLN A 61 9.08 -7.27 -25.00
N SER A 62 8.23 -8.29 -25.05
CA SER A 62 7.29 -8.59 -23.97
C SER A 62 8.03 -8.79 -22.65
N TRP A 63 7.50 -8.19 -21.57
CA TRP A 63 8.00 -8.23 -20.18
C TRP A 63 9.33 -7.52 -19.90
N ASN A 64 10.20 -7.41 -20.91
CA ASN A 64 11.50 -6.76 -20.78
C ASN A 64 11.43 -5.25 -20.96
N ASP A 65 10.47 -4.75 -21.74
CA ASP A 65 10.41 -3.33 -22.09
C ASP A 65 9.30 -2.56 -21.37
N ALA A 66 9.65 -1.32 -21.00
CA ALA A 66 8.74 -0.28 -20.56
C ALA A 66 8.83 0.88 -21.56
N PRO A 67 7.87 1.01 -22.50
CA PRO A 67 7.96 1.99 -23.59
C PRO A 67 8.07 3.41 -23.08
N ASP A 68 9.09 4.11 -23.55
CA ASP A 68 9.31 5.54 -23.38
C ASP A 68 8.42 6.39 -24.29
N ILE A 69 8.03 5.82 -25.45
CA ILE A 69 7.16 6.43 -26.44
C ILE A 69 6.11 5.44 -26.94
N LEU A 70 4.87 5.91 -27.04
CA LEU A 70 3.75 5.24 -27.69
C LEU A 70 3.34 6.02 -28.94
N LEU A 71 3.46 5.39 -30.10
CA LEU A 71 3.22 6.03 -31.39
C LEU A 71 1.72 6.12 -31.68
N ASP A 72 1.33 7.26 -32.24
CA ASP A 72 -0.05 7.63 -32.56
C ASP A 72 -0.35 7.27 -34.01
N GLY A 73 -1.41 6.50 -34.21
CA GLY A 73 -1.86 6.02 -35.51
C GLY A 73 -2.90 6.92 -36.19
N SER A 74 -3.37 7.97 -35.53
CA SER A 74 -4.44 8.82 -36.07
C SER A 74 -4.01 9.65 -37.30
N GLY A 75 -2.71 9.81 -37.52
CA GLY A 75 -2.13 10.73 -38.50
C GLY A 75 -1.80 12.12 -37.92
N GLU A 76 -2.24 12.41 -36.70
CA GLU A 76 -2.02 13.69 -36.02
C GLU A 76 -0.66 13.78 -35.30
N ARG A 77 0.10 12.67 -35.28
CA ARG A 77 1.46 12.57 -34.70
C ARG A 77 1.53 12.96 -33.22
N ARG A 78 0.48 12.71 -32.45
CA ARG A 78 0.42 13.02 -31.01
C ARG A 78 0.99 11.86 -30.19
N HIS A 79 2.25 11.53 -30.41
CA HIS A 79 2.92 10.43 -29.71
C HIS A 79 2.97 10.69 -28.20
N LEU A 80 2.63 9.69 -27.38
CA LEU A 80 2.74 9.81 -25.93
C LEU A 80 4.16 9.49 -25.49
N ILE A 81 4.65 10.21 -24.49
CA ILE A 81 5.98 10.05 -23.93
C ILE A 81 5.94 9.89 -22.41
N GLN A 82 6.91 9.17 -21.88
CA GLN A 82 7.22 9.09 -20.45
C GLN A 82 8.72 8.92 -20.27
N PRO A 83 9.47 10.02 -19.99
CA PRO A 83 10.92 9.93 -19.90
C PRO A 83 11.38 9.20 -18.63
N VAL A 84 10.59 9.17 -17.57
CA VAL A 84 10.98 8.57 -16.28
C VAL A 84 10.75 7.07 -16.31
N PHE A 85 11.83 6.26 -16.25
CA PHE A 85 11.75 4.80 -16.40
C PHE A 85 10.83 4.11 -15.39
N SER A 86 10.84 4.54 -14.12
CA SER A 86 10.00 3.93 -13.07
C SER A 86 8.50 4.17 -13.26
N ALA A 87 8.14 5.25 -13.97
CA ALA A 87 6.75 5.67 -14.20
C ALA A 87 6.22 5.24 -15.59
N ARG A 88 6.91 4.29 -16.25
CA ARG A 88 6.51 3.76 -17.57
C ARG A 88 5.73 2.46 -17.37
N PRO A 89 4.54 2.33 -17.98
CA PRO A 89 3.85 1.06 -17.98
C PRO A 89 4.69 0.01 -18.72
N ARG A 90 4.53 -1.26 -18.35
CA ARG A 90 5.25 -2.37 -18.99
C ARG A 90 4.53 -2.89 -20.21
N PHE A 91 5.28 -3.15 -21.28
CA PHE A 91 4.74 -3.80 -22.48
C PHE A 91 4.65 -5.31 -22.31
N ARG A 92 3.50 -5.89 -22.65
CA ARG A 92 3.25 -7.33 -22.63
C ARG A 92 2.60 -7.75 -23.95
N GLN A 93 3.11 -8.81 -24.55
CA GLN A 93 2.55 -9.40 -25.75
C GLN A 93 2.29 -10.89 -25.51
N GLU A 94 1.06 -11.29 -25.77
CA GLU A 94 0.55 -12.64 -25.62
C GLU A 94 -0.04 -13.14 -26.94
N PHE A 95 -0.41 -14.42 -27.00
CA PHE A 95 -1.06 -15.00 -28.17
C PHE A 95 -2.38 -14.30 -28.54
N ASN A 96 -3.09 -13.77 -27.53
CA ASN A 96 -4.41 -13.14 -27.66
C ASN A 96 -4.38 -11.60 -27.77
N GLY A 97 -3.20 -10.96 -27.73
CA GLY A 97 -3.09 -9.51 -27.87
C GLY A 97 -1.81 -8.90 -27.29
N ALA A 98 -1.61 -7.61 -27.49
CA ALA A 98 -0.56 -6.83 -26.83
C ALA A 98 -1.19 -5.75 -25.94
N MET A 99 -0.59 -5.48 -24.78
CA MET A 99 -1.14 -4.60 -23.76
C MET A 99 -0.03 -3.86 -22.99
N LEU A 100 -0.41 -2.74 -22.40
CA LEU A 100 0.37 -2.02 -21.41
C LEU A 100 -0.15 -2.38 -20.02
N SER A 101 0.75 -2.75 -19.10
CA SER A 101 0.45 -3.00 -17.69
C SER A 101 0.86 -1.78 -16.88
N PHE A 102 -0.10 -1.16 -16.21
CA PHE A 102 0.10 -0.03 -15.31
C PHE A 102 0.04 -0.53 -13.86
N ASP A 103 0.96 -0.06 -13.03
CA ASP A 103 1.12 -0.53 -11.64
C ASP A 103 0.20 0.13 -10.63
N GLY A 104 -0.42 1.26 -10.99
CA GLY A 104 -1.29 2.05 -10.11
C GLY A 104 -0.53 2.91 -9.09
N LEU A 105 0.76 3.14 -9.26
CA LEU A 105 1.56 3.97 -8.36
C LEU A 105 1.98 5.26 -9.03
N ASP A 106 2.64 5.18 -10.19
CA ASP A 106 3.14 6.34 -10.93
C ASP A 106 3.12 6.14 -12.46
N ASP A 107 2.68 4.98 -12.97
CA ASP A 107 2.66 4.70 -14.40
C ASP A 107 1.71 5.61 -15.20
N PHE A 108 2.23 6.33 -16.20
CA PHE A 108 1.43 7.04 -17.22
C PHE A 108 2.25 7.34 -18.48
N LEU A 109 1.56 7.64 -19.59
CA LEU A 109 2.16 8.26 -20.78
C LEU A 109 1.36 9.51 -21.16
N ALA A 110 2.03 10.58 -21.60
CA ALA A 110 1.34 11.84 -21.90
C ALA A 110 1.91 12.56 -23.13
N VAL A 111 1.11 13.46 -23.70
CA VAL A 111 1.54 14.41 -24.72
C VAL A 111 1.03 15.81 -24.37
N SER A 112 1.87 16.82 -24.55
CA SER A 112 1.55 18.23 -24.32
C SER A 112 1.62 19.03 -25.61
N GLY A 113 0.80 20.08 -25.70
CA GLY A 113 0.71 20.96 -26.85
C GLY A 113 -0.02 20.44 -28.11
N PRO A 114 -1.03 19.54 -28.07
CA PRO A 114 -1.84 19.27 -29.25
C PRO A 114 -2.73 20.45 -29.67
N GLY A 115 -2.98 21.44 -28.80
CA GLY A 115 -3.54 22.76 -29.14
C GLY A 115 -4.98 22.78 -29.66
N ASN A 116 -5.71 21.67 -29.55
CA ASN A 116 -7.03 21.50 -30.15
C ASN A 116 -8.15 21.83 -29.17
N SER A 117 -9.34 22.06 -29.70
CA SER A 117 -10.54 22.30 -28.90
C SER A 117 -11.73 21.60 -29.51
N PHE A 118 -12.41 20.81 -28.69
CA PHE A 118 -13.50 19.94 -29.10
C PHE A 118 -14.82 20.48 -28.56
N ALA A 119 -15.79 20.70 -29.45
CA ALA A 119 -17.15 21.03 -29.02
C ALA A 119 -17.75 19.83 -28.26
N GLU A 120 -17.48 18.62 -28.76
CA GLU A 120 -17.91 17.32 -28.27
C GLU A 120 -16.76 16.34 -28.45
N ALA A 121 -16.75 15.22 -27.73
CA ALA A 121 -15.71 14.21 -27.90
C ALA A 121 -16.26 12.80 -27.70
N THR A 122 -15.55 11.81 -28.22
CA THR A 122 -15.77 10.40 -27.86
C THR A 122 -14.44 9.78 -27.47
N LEU A 123 -14.36 9.20 -26.28
CA LEU A 123 -13.20 8.45 -25.82
C LEU A 123 -13.57 6.97 -25.73
N VAL A 124 -12.78 6.12 -26.37
CA VAL A 124 -12.95 4.66 -26.34
C VAL A 124 -11.66 4.03 -25.83
N VAL A 125 -11.76 3.21 -24.78
CA VAL A 125 -10.62 2.54 -24.16
C VAL A 125 -10.94 1.07 -23.94
N VAL A 126 -10.07 0.18 -24.42
CA VAL A 126 -10.14 -1.26 -24.11
C VAL A 126 -9.16 -1.58 -22.99
N ALA A 127 -9.69 -1.89 -21.82
CA ALA A 127 -8.90 -2.04 -20.59
C ALA A 127 -9.48 -3.06 -19.62
N ALA A 128 -8.63 -3.56 -18.72
CA ALA A 128 -8.97 -4.40 -17.58
C ALA A 128 -8.53 -3.72 -16.26
N PRO A 129 -9.40 -2.93 -15.61
CA PRO A 129 -9.07 -2.28 -14.35
C PRO A 129 -8.89 -3.29 -13.22
N ARG A 130 -7.76 -3.28 -12.52
CA ARG A 130 -7.50 -4.15 -11.35
C ARG A 130 -7.63 -3.42 -10.02
N THR A 131 -7.59 -2.09 -10.04
CA THR A 131 -7.75 -1.22 -8.88
C THR A 131 -8.72 -0.08 -9.21
N ASN A 132 -9.33 0.52 -8.19
CA ASN A 132 -10.28 1.62 -8.30
C ASN A 132 -10.17 2.55 -7.08
N GLY A 133 -11.03 3.57 -7.00
CA GLY A 133 -10.94 4.60 -5.97
C GLY A 133 -9.82 5.60 -6.24
N GLY A 134 -9.72 6.67 -5.44
CA GLY A 134 -8.68 7.69 -5.56
C GLY A 134 -8.62 8.39 -6.91
N PHE A 135 -9.72 8.41 -7.67
CA PHE A 135 -9.83 8.95 -9.03
C PHE A 135 -8.83 8.32 -10.02
N ARG A 136 -8.49 7.05 -9.84
CA ARG A 136 -7.70 6.26 -10.80
C ARG A 136 -8.36 6.28 -12.17
N ALA A 137 -7.63 6.65 -13.23
CA ALA A 137 -8.24 6.96 -14.53
C ALA A 137 -7.65 6.24 -15.72
N LEU A 138 -8.52 5.90 -16.68
CA LEU A 138 -8.12 5.33 -17.96
C LEU A 138 -7.42 6.38 -18.82
N ALA A 139 -7.97 7.59 -18.89
CA ALA A 139 -7.35 8.72 -19.55
C ALA A 139 -7.98 10.05 -19.11
N SER A 140 -7.26 11.13 -19.38
CA SER A 140 -7.74 12.49 -19.24
C SER A 140 -7.14 13.41 -20.29
N PHE A 141 -7.80 14.54 -20.53
CA PHE A 141 -7.21 15.66 -21.24
C PHE A 141 -7.73 16.98 -20.70
N ASN A 142 -6.95 18.05 -20.88
CA ASN A 142 -7.20 19.35 -20.25
C ASN A 142 -6.62 20.51 -21.05
N ALA A 143 -7.00 21.73 -20.68
CA ALA A 143 -6.27 22.93 -21.11
C ALA A 143 -4.94 23.04 -20.37
N ALA A 144 -3.91 23.60 -21.00
CA ALA A 144 -2.57 23.68 -20.41
C ALA A 144 -2.63 24.40 -19.05
N GLY A 145 -2.12 23.74 -18.01
CA GLY A 145 -2.10 24.28 -16.63
C GLY A 145 -3.47 24.39 -15.95
N ARG A 146 -4.51 23.71 -16.45
CA ARG A 146 -5.87 23.70 -15.89
C ARG A 146 -6.31 22.28 -15.54
N ASN A 147 -7.24 22.16 -14.59
CA ASN A 147 -7.80 20.87 -14.19
C ASN A 147 -8.61 20.21 -15.31
N ASP A 148 -8.46 18.91 -15.48
CA ASP A 148 -9.24 18.10 -16.42
C ASP A 148 -10.75 18.29 -16.24
N TYR A 149 -11.24 18.21 -15.00
CA TYR A 149 -12.66 18.25 -14.64
C TYR A 149 -13.32 19.63 -14.81
N THR A 150 -12.56 20.65 -15.19
CA THR A 150 -13.09 22.00 -15.47
C THR A 150 -12.82 22.49 -16.89
N SER A 151 -11.81 21.94 -17.57
CA SER A 151 -11.32 22.48 -18.84
C SER A 151 -11.31 21.47 -19.98
N GLY A 152 -11.25 20.17 -19.69
CA GLY A 152 -11.26 19.10 -20.68
C GLY A 152 -12.20 17.99 -20.26
N LEU A 153 -11.70 16.76 -20.19
CA LEU A 153 -12.46 15.53 -19.94
C LEU A 153 -11.61 14.52 -19.18
N ASN A 154 -12.21 13.78 -18.24
CA ASN A 154 -11.63 12.58 -17.67
C ASN A 154 -12.59 11.38 -17.77
N LEU A 155 -12.02 10.18 -17.66
CA LEU A 155 -12.72 8.91 -17.49
C LEU A 155 -12.02 8.11 -16.39
N ASP A 156 -12.62 8.06 -15.20
CA ASP A 156 -12.02 7.52 -13.98
C ASP A 156 -12.95 6.61 -13.17
N PHE A 157 -12.46 6.07 -12.05
CA PHE A 157 -13.19 5.12 -11.21
C PHE A 157 -13.70 5.70 -9.89
N GLY A 158 -13.84 7.03 -9.80
CA GLY A 158 -14.38 7.73 -8.63
C GLY A 158 -13.44 7.75 -7.43
N ALA A 159 -13.88 8.42 -6.35
CA ALA A 159 -13.06 8.58 -5.15
C ALA A 159 -13.01 7.32 -4.28
N ALA A 160 -14.14 6.62 -4.15
CA ALA A 160 -14.30 5.54 -3.19
C ALA A 160 -13.72 4.20 -3.71
N PRO A 161 -12.82 3.53 -2.97
CA PRO A 161 -12.37 2.19 -3.32
C PRO A 161 -13.47 1.15 -3.11
N ALA A 162 -13.44 0.06 -3.90
CA ALA A 162 -14.38 -1.06 -3.81
C ALA A 162 -13.75 -2.37 -4.29
N GLY A 163 -14.22 -3.51 -3.76
CA GLY A 163 -13.77 -4.85 -4.20
C GLY A 163 -14.22 -5.27 -5.61
N THR A 164 -15.07 -4.47 -6.25
CA THR A 164 -15.52 -4.62 -7.64
C THR A 164 -15.41 -3.27 -8.34
N LEU A 165 -15.38 -3.25 -9.68
CA LEU A 165 -15.55 -2.02 -10.45
C LEU A 165 -17.01 -1.57 -10.29
N ALA A 166 -17.28 -0.81 -9.23
CA ALA A 166 -18.63 -0.34 -8.88
C ALA A 166 -18.92 1.06 -9.44
N ARG A 167 -17.88 1.78 -9.87
CA ARG A 167 -17.98 3.15 -10.36
C ARG A 167 -17.18 3.38 -11.64
N VAL A 168 -17.79 4.12 -12.55
CA VAL A 168 -17.12 4.78 -13.67
C VAL A 168 -17.61 6.21 -13.67
N ASN A 169 -16.72 7.16 -13.49
CA ASN A 169 -16.99 8.58 -13.40
C ASN A 169 -16.42 9.31 -14.62
N ALA A 170 -17.10 10.39 -14.98
CA ALA A 170 -16.61 11.33 -15.97
C ALA A 170 -16.97 12.76 -15.56
N GLU A 171 -15.98 13.62 -15.59
CA GLU A 171 -16.10 15.06 -15.39
C GLU A 171 -15.40 15.81 -16.52
N GLY A 172 -15.76 17.09 -16.68
CA GLY A 172 -15.16 17.93 -17.70
C GLY A 172 -15.80 19.31 -17.79
N ALA A 173 -15.36 20.08 -18.78
CA ALA A 173 -15.91 21.41 -19.01
C ALA A 173 -17.42 21.34 -19.26
N GLY A 174 -18.18 21.99 -18.37
CA GLY A 174 -19.65 22.04 -18.41
C GLY A 174 -20.37 20.91 -17.66
N PHE A 175 -19.68 20.03 -16.93
CA PHE A 175 -20.27 18.93 -16.15
C PHE A 175 -19.33 18.40 -15.04
N ASN A 176 -18.98 19.27 -14.08
CA ASN A 176 -18.08 18.92 -12.98
C ASN A 176 -18.76 18.13 -11.84
N GLY A 177 -17.96 17.62 -10.91
CA GLY A 177 -18.41 16.87 -9.74
C GLY A 177 -18.56 15.39 -10.05
N GLU A 178 -18.06 14.54 -9.15
CA GLU A 178 -18.12 13.08 -9.29
C GLU A 178 -19.57 12.62 -9.54
N PHE A 179 -19.75 11.82 -10.58
CA PHE A 179 -21.03 11.23 -10.93
C PHE A 179 -20.81 9.81 -11.46
N ASN A 180 -21.34 8.82 -10.75
CA ASN A 180 -21.24 7.43 -11.20
C ASN A 180 -22.15 7.19 -12.41
N LEU A 181 -21.53 6.87 -13.54
CA LEU A 181 -22.21 6.48 -14.78
C LEU A 181 -22.36 4.96 -14.89
N LEU A 182 -21.70 4.14 -14.08
CA LEU A 182 -21.85 2.68 -14.15
C LEU A 182 -23.15 2.23 -13.46
N THR A 183 -23.97 1.42 -14.15
CA THR A 183 -25.28 1.01 -13.62
C THR A 183 -25.25 -0.27 -12.78
N ALA A 184 -24.24 -1.11 -12.99
CA ALA A 184 -24.07 -2.36 -12.25
C ALA A 184 -22.58 -2.66 -12.02
N PRO A 185 -22.17 -3.09 -10.82
CA PRO A 185 -20.78 -3.45 -10.55
C PRO A 185 -20.26 -4.55 -11.48
N GLN A 186 -19.00 -4.43 -11.87
CA GLN A 186 -18.30 -5.43 -12.68
C GLN A 186 -17.12 -6.05 -11.92
N PRO A 187 -16.70 -7.28 -12.23
CA PRO A 187 -15.46 -7.83 -11.68
C PRO A 187 -14.24 -6.98 -12.08
N LEU A 188 -13.35 -6.72 -11.12
CA LEU A 188 -12.02 -6.18 -11.42
C LEU A 188 -11.19 -7.23 -12.19
N GLY A 189 -10.27 -6.77 -13.02
CA GLY A 189 -9.41 -7.59 -13.87
C GLY A 189 -10.10 -8.19 -15.10
N ARG A 190 -11.40 -7.92 -15.30
CA ARG A 190 -12.12 -8.26 -16.53
C ARG A 190 -11.87 -7.18 -17.59
N TRP A 191 -11.62 -7.60 -18.82
CA TRP A 191 -11.52 -6.70 -19.96
C TRP A 191 -12.89 -6.16 -20.35
N HIS A 192 -12.93 -4.85 -20.61
CA HIS A 192 -14.11 -4.15 -21.08
C HIS A 192 -13.76 -3.15 -22.18
N ILE A 193 -14.75 -2.85 -23.02
CA ILE A 193 -14.74 -1.70 -23.92
C ILE A 193 -15.47 -0.56 -23.20
N PHE A 194 -14.74 0.44 -22.75
CA PHE A 194 -15.29 1.67 -22.18
C PHE A 194 -15.46 2.69 -23.29
N THR A 195 -16.71 3.10 -23.55
CA THR A 195 -17.02 4.16 -24.52
C THR A 195 -17.69 5.33 -23.79
N LEU A 196 -17.02 6.47 -23.73
CA LEU A 196 -17.56 7.71 -23.19
C LEU A 196 -17.84 8.69 -24.33
N VAL A 197 -19.12 8.98 -24.58
CA VAL A 197 -19.55 10.05 -25.49
C VAL A 197 -19.79 11.30 -24.66
N ALA A 198 -19.10 12.40 -24.97
CA ALA A 198 -19.22 13.70 -24.32
C ALA A 198 -19.87 14.72 -25.27
N GLY A 199 -21.16 14.53 -25.56
CA GLY A 199 -22.00 15.47 -26.31
C GLY A 199 -22.52 16.62 -25.47
N ARG A 200 -23.18 17.59 -26.11
CA ARG A 200 -23.78 18.78 -25.44
C ARG A 200 -25.24 18.57 -25.03
N GLY A 201 -25.68 19.32 -24.03
CA GLY A 201 -27.08 19.41 -23.62
C GLY A 201 -27.51 18.30 -22.66
N SER A 202 -28.83 18.10 -22.57
CA SER A 202 -29.39 17.11 -21.64
C SER A 202 -29.00 15.70 -22.04
N ARG A 203 -28.53 14.91 -21.06
CA ARG A 203 -27.95 13.58 -21.24
C ARG A 203 -26.85 13.55 -22.32
N GLY A 204 -26.12 14.66 -22.49
CA GLY A 204 -25.06 14.80 -23.49
C GLY A 204 -23.87 13.88 -23.21
N VAL A 205 -23.56 13.62 -21.94
CA VAL A 205 -22.48 12.71 -21.53
C VAL A 205 -23.05 11.33 -21.25
N LYS A 206 -22.58 10.30 -21.96
CA LYS A 206 -23.11 8.93 -21.91
C LYS A 206 -21.97 7.93 -21.85
N LEU A 207 -22.08 6.97 -20.92
CA LEU A 207 -21.20 5.82 -20.87
C LEU A 207 -21.87 4.62 -21.56
N PHE A 208 -21.09 3.87 -22.31
CA PHE A 208 -21.40 2.52 -22.75
C PHE A 208 -20.27 1.60 -22.29
N LEU A 209 -20.66 0.41 -21.83
CA LEU A 209 -19.73 -0.64 -21.42
C LEU A 209 -20.05 -1.87 -22.24
N ASP A 210 -19.07 -2.38 -22.99
CA ASP A 210 -19.24 -3.55 -23.88
C ASP A 210 -20.43 -3.37 -24.84
N GLY A 211 -20.59 -2.14 -25.36
CA GLY A 211 -21.68 -1.72 -26.23
C GLY A 211 -23.03 -1.54 -25.54
N GLN A 212 -23.17 -1.88 -24.25
CA GLN A 212 -24.39 -1.72 -23.49
C GLN A 212 -24.50 -0.31 -22.87
N PRO A 213 -25.64 0.38 -23.02
CA PRO A 213 -25.83 1.72 -22.44
C PRO A 213 -25.80 1.67 -20.91
N GLN A 214 -25.11 2.63 -20.31
CA GLN A 214 -25.03 2.83 -18.87
C GLN A 214 -25.74 4.14 -18.48
N GLY A 215 -25.22 4.84 -17.48
CA GLY A 215 -25.68 6.15 -17.04
C GLY A 215 -25.37 7.27 -18.03
N ALA A 216 -26.07 8.38 -17.84
CA ALA A 216 -25.86 9.62 -18.59
C ALA A 216 -26.04 10.83 -17.68
N ARG A 217 -25.42 11.95 -18.04
CA ARG A 217 -25.57 13.25 -17.35
C ARG A 217 -25.59 14.41 -18.34
N ASP A 218 -26.13 15.52 -17.88
CA ASP A 218 -26.21 16.75 -18.66
C ASP A 218 -24.82 17.42 -18.78
N ARG A 219 -24.61 18.14 -19.88
CA ARG A 219 -23.44 18.99 -20.09
C ARG A 219 -23.85 20.34 -20.67
N ALA A 220 -23.29 21.43 -20.14
CA ALA A 220 -23.57 22.79 -20.59
C ALA A 220 -23.32 22.96 -22.10
N GLY A 221 -24.30 23.54 -22.81
CA GLY A 221 -24.32 23.61 -24.28
C GLY A 221 -23.30 24.56 -24.91
N ASP A 222 -22.78 25.52 -24.15
CA ASP A 222 -21.77 26.50 -24.57
C ASP A 222 -20.33 26.10 -24.16
N SER A 223 -20.17 25.00 -23.42
CA SER A 223 -18.87 24.52 -22.98
C SER A 223 -18.00 23.96 -24.12
N VAL A 224 -16.69 24.07 -23.98
CA VAL A 224 -15.68 23.55 -24.91
C VAL A 224 -14.69 22.70 -24.13
N LEU A 225 -14.35 21.52 -24.65
CA LEU A 225 -13.32 20.66 -24.09
C LEU A 225 -11.97 21.05 -24.71
N ARG A 226 -11.02 21.51 -23.92
CA ARG A 226 -9.67 21.86 -24.36
C ARG A 226 -8.78 20.62 -24.34
N PHE A 227 -8.04 20.41 -25.43
CA PHE A 227 -7.21 19.24 -25.67
C PHE A 227 -5.75 19.67 -25.82
N ASP A 228 -5.23 20.36 -24.81
CA ASP A 228 -3.86 20.90 -24.80
C ASP A 228 -2.86 19.95 -24.13
N ASP A 229 -3.33 19.08 -23.25
CA ASP A 229 -2.55 17.98 -22.67
C ASP A 229 -3.44 16.74 -22.69
N PHE A 230 -2.90 15.60 -23.12
CA PHE A 230 -3.55 14.29 -23.00
C PHE A 230 -2.68 13.37 -22.14
N THR A 231 -3.32 12.66 -21.21
CA THR A 231 -2.66 11.73 -20.28
C THR A 231 -3.38 10.38 -20.33
N LEU A 232 -2.65 9.32 -20.66
CA LEU A 232 -3.11 7.94 -20.64
C LEU A 232 -2.71 7.29 -19.31
N GLY A 233 -3.64 6.60 -18.66
CA GLY A 233 -3.41 5.89 -17.41
C GLY A 233 -3.40 6.79 -16.17
N ALA A 234 -3.81 8.06 -16.27
CA ALA A 234 -3.92 8.96 -15.12
C ALA A 234 -4.80 10.19 -15.41
N ARG A 235 -5.09 10.96 -14.36
CA ARG A 235 -5.73 12.27 -14.42
C ARG A 235 -4.72 13.40 -14.33
N ARG A 236 -5.13 14.61 -14.70
CA ARG A 236 -4.39 15.85 -14.38
C ARG A 236 -5.27 16.84 -13.64
N TYR A 237 -5.06 16.95 -12.34
CA TYR A 237 -5.79 17.89 -11.51
C TYR A 237 -5.02 18.33 -10.25
N SER A 238 -5.56 19.34 -9.56
CA SER A 238 -5.22 19.73 -8.20
C SER A 238 -6.47 20.30 -7.54
N ASN A 239 -6.77 19.81 -6.32
CA ASN A 239 -7.84 20.33 -5.46
C ASN A 239 -7.30 21.27 -4.37
N THR A 240 -6.01 21.57 -4.41
CA THR A 240 -5.31 22.54 -3.56
C THR A 240 -4.92 23.77 -4.39
N PRO A 241 -4.32 24.81 -3.79
CA PRO A 241 -3.77 25.95 -4.54
C PRO A 241 -2.62 25.58 -5.51
N ASP A 242 -2.10 24.35 -5.42
CA ASP A 242 -1.02 23.88 -6.29
C ASP A 242 -1.47 23.76 -7.75
N ARG A 243 -0.51 23.85 -8.66
CA ARG A 243 -0.80 23.66 -10.09
C ARG A 243 -1.27 22.22 -10.35
N PRO A 244 -2.18 22.01 -11.32
CA PRO A 244 -2.62 20.68 -11.72
C PRO A 244 -1.44 19.81 -12.14
N HIS A 245 -1.36 18.62 -11.59
CA HIS A 245 -0.32 17.63 -11.86
C HIS A 245 -0.94 16.27 -12.12
N VAL A 246 -0.13 15.35 -12.67
CA VAL A 246 -0.58 14.00 -12.97
C VAL A 246 -0.75 13.22 -11.67
N GLN A 247 -1.91 12.63 -11.46
CA GLN A 247 -2.25 11.80 -10.29
C GLN A 247 -3.45 10.91 -10.63
N GLY A 248 -3.89 10.05 -9.69
CA GLY A 248 -4.95 9.09 -9.96
C GLY A 248 -4.49 8.04 -10.98
N PHE A 249 -3.38 7.37 -10.68
CA PHE A 249 -2.71 6.43 -11.59
C PHE A 249 -3.50 5.13 -11.75
N PHE A 250 -3.72 4.72 -12.99
CA PHE A 250 -4.41 3.49 -13.34
C PHE A 250 -3.62 2.27 -12.86
N GLY A 251 -4.29 1.31 -12.23
CA GLY A 251 -3.71 -0.02 -11.99
C GLY A 251 -4.51 -1.08 -12.73
N GLY A 252 -3.90 -1.68 -13.75
CA GLY A 252 -4.55 -2.63 -14.67
C GLY A 252 -3.90 -2.68 -16.04
N GLU A 253 -4.61 -3.27 -17.00
CA GLU A 253 -4.14 -3.44 -18.38
C GLU A 253 -4.93 -2.61 -19.39
N LEU A 254 -4.27 -2.16 -20.47
CA LEU A 254 -4.89 -1.44 -21.59
C LEU A 254 -4.32 -1.95 -22.92
N THR A 255 -5.15 -2.10 -23.95
CA THR A 255 -4.70 -2.58 -25.28
C THR A 255 -4.98 -1.62 -26.45
N GLU A 256 -6.04 -0.83 -26.39
CA GLU A 256 -6.34 0.16 -27.44
C GLU A 256 -7.05 1.39 -26.87
N THR A 257 -6.69 2.57 -27.36
CA THR A 257 -7.33 3.84 -27.02
C THR A 257 -7.56 4.68 -28.26
N LEU A 258 -8.79 5.17 -28.41
CA LEU A 258 -9.25 6.03 -29.50
C LEU A 258 -9.87 7.29 -28.90
N ALA A 259 -9.56 8.46 -29.47
CA ALA A 259 -10.27 9.69 -29.16
C ALA A 259 -10.78 10.33 -30.44
N PHE A 260 -12.05 10.75 -30.45
CA PHE A 260 -12.67 11.49 -31.54
C PHE A 260 -13.01 12.90 -31.08
N ASP A 261 -12.84 13.89 -31.97
CA ASP A 261 -13.13 15.32 -31.75
C ASP A 261 -14.62 15.69 -31.90
N ARG A 262 -15.48 14.66 -31.89
CA ARG A 262 -16.93 14.74 -32.05
C ARG A 262 -17.64 13.67 -31.23
N ALA A 263 -18.92 13.90 -30.95
CA ALA A 263 -19.80 12.85 -30.44
C ALA A 263 -20.12 11.86 -31.57
N LEU A 264 -19.69 10.61 -31.45
CA LEU A 264 -20.01 9.58 -32.43
C LEU A 264 -21.53 9.29 -32.40
N PRO A 265 -22.22 9.33 -33.56
CA PRO A 265 -23.58 8.80 -33.67
C PRO A 265 -23.61 7.31 -33.36
N ASP A 266 -24.76 6.79 -32.93
CA ASP A 266 -24.89 5.40 -32.48
C ASP A 266 -24.39 4.37 -33.51
N ALA A 267 -24.67 4.57 -34.80
CA ALA A 267 -24.23 3.64 -35.85
C ALA A 267 -22.69 3.57 -35.96
N GLU A 268 -22.02 4.72 -35.83
CA GLU A 268 -20.56 4.78 -35.91
C GLU A 268 -19.91 4.29 -34.62
N ARG A 269 -20.44 4.69 -33.47
CA ARG A 269 -20.02 4.18 -32.15
C ARG A 269 -20.07 2.66 -32.12
N GLN A 270 -21.19 2.06 -32.53
CA GLN A 270 -21.36 0.62 -32.59
C GLN A 270 -20.41 -0.04 -33.61
N ALA A 271 -20.05 0.65 -34.70
CA ALA A 271 -19.07 0.13 -35.64
C ALA A 271 -17.66 0.06 -35.02
N VAL A 272 -17.25 1.09 -34.26
CA VAL A 272 -15.99 1.08 -33.49
C VAL A 272 -16.01 -0.03 -32.44
N GLU A 273 -17.08 -0.14 -31.66
CA GLU A 273 -17.24 -1.19 -30.64
C GLU A 273 -17.20 -2.59 -31.26
N ARG A 274 -17.86 -2.83 -32.39
CA ARG A 274 -17.78 -4.12 -33.12
C ARG A 274 -16.38 -4.42 -33.63
N TYR A 275 -15.65 -3.42 -34.10
CA TYR A 275 -14.25 -3.59 -34.50
C TYR A 275 -13.39 -4.03 -33.31
N LEU A 276 -13.51 -3.36 -32.16
CA LEU A 276 -12.76 -3.68 -30.94
C LEU A 276 -13.17 -5.04 -30.37
N ASP A 277 -14.46 -5.37 -30.38
CA ASP A 277 -14.99 -6.66 -29.96
C ASP A 277 -14.45 -7.80 -30.83
N ALA A 278 -14.49 -7.64 -32.16
CA ALA A 278 -13.94 -8.63 -33.09
C ALA A 278 -12.41 -8.78 -32.96
N LYS A 279 -11.70 -7.69 -32.67
CA LYS A 279 -10.24 -7.69 -32.52
C LYS A 279 -9.78 -8.30 -31.20
N TYR A 280 -10.48 -8.00 -30.10
CA TYR A 280 -10.11 -8.38 -28.75
C TYR A 280 -11.06 -9.40 -28.13
N GLY A 281 -11.88 -10.08 -28.92
CA GLY A 281 -12.87 -11.04 -28.44
C GLY A 281 -12.28 -12.14 -27.56
N ALA A 282 -11.02 -12.53 -27.78
CA ALA A 282 -10.32 -13.47 -26.91
C ALA A 282 -10.04 -12.91 -25.50
N LEU A 283 -9.77 -11.61 -25.36
CA LEU A 283 -9.60 -10.93 -24.08
C LEU A 283 -10.95 -10.63 -23.42
N LEU A 284 -11.96 -10.23 -24.21
CA LEU A 284 -13.28 -9.80 -23.75
C LEU A 284 -14.20 -10.98 -23.35
N HIS A 285 -14.15 -12.07 -24.11
CA HIS A 285 -15.07 -13.22 -24.01
C HIS A 285 -14.40 -14.54 -23.63
N GLY A 286 -13.07 -14.57 -23.49
CA GLY A 286 -12.34 -15.77 -23.06
C GLY A 286 -12.78 -16.23 -21.66
N LEU A 287 -12.84 -17.55 -21.44
CA LEU A 287 -13.16 -18.18 -20.15
C LEU A 287 -12.11 -17.93 -19.04
N GLY A 288 -11.09 -17.12 -19.31
CA GLY A 288 -10.14 -16.67 -18.31
C GLY A 288 -10.14 -15.15 -18.30
N GLY A 289 -10.47 -14.54 -17.16
CA GLY A 289 -9.92 -13.23 -16.84
C GLY A 289 -8.42 -13.30 -17.15
N GLY A 290 -7.93 -12.36 -17.97
CA GLY A 290 -6.61 -12.44 -18.58
C GLY A 290 -5.56 -12.89 -17.56
N PRO A 291 -4.58 -13.74 -17.95
CA PRO A 291 -3.71 -14.44 -17.03
C PRO A 291 -3.29 -13.50 -15.91
N VAL A 292 -3.84 -13.79 -14.73
CA VAL A 292 -3.26 -13.51 -13.43
C VAL A 292 -1.76 -13.51 -13.67
N ARG A 293 -1.07 -12.38 -13.40
CA ARG A 293 0.40 -12.37 -13.36
C ARG A 293 0.81 -13.68 -12.70
N GLU A 294 1.81 -14.39 -13.22
CA GLU A 294 2.42 -15.46 -12.43
C GLU A 294 2.65 -14.90 -11.01
N GLY A 295 1.87 -15.37 -10.03
CA GLY A 295 1.81 -14.83 -8.66
C GLY A 295 0.63 -13.93 -8.22
N ALA A 296 -0.33 -13.52 -9.05
CA ALA A 296 -1.44 -12.62 -8.64
C ALA A 296 -2.80 -13.35 -8.45
N VAL A 297 -2.89 -14.19 -7.43
CA VAL A 297 -4.15 -14.85 -7.04
C VAL A 297 -5.21 -13.79 -6.73
N PRO A 298 -6.41 -13.82 -7.35
CA PRO A 298 -7.51 -12.95 -6.95
C PRO A 298 -7.75 -13.11 -5.45
N LEU A 299 -7.90 -12.00 -4.72
CA LEU A 299 -8.30 -12.06 -3.32
C LEU A 299 -9.73 -12.59 -3.26
N LEU A 300 -9.85 -13.90 -3.06
CA LEU A 300 -11.12 -14.57 -2.83
C LEU A 300 -11.44 -14.46 -1.34
N THR A 301 -12.64 -13.98 -1.01
CA THR A 301 -13.17 -14.15 0.33
C THR A 301 -13.31 -15.65 0.58
N VAL A 302 -12.45 -16.20 1.45
CA VAL A 302 -12.57 -17.59 1.87
C VAL A 302 -13.83 -17.67 2.74
N SER A 303 -14.81 -18.47 2.33
CA SER A 303 -16.11 -18.57 3.02
C SER A 303 -16.02 -19.24 4.40
N ASN A 304 -14.94 -19.98 4.64
CA ASN A 304 -14.58 -20.57 5.93
C ASN A 304 -13.05 -20.64 6.02
N PRO A 305 -12.37 -19.50 6.25
CA PRO A 305 -10.92 -19.52 6.36
C PRO A 305 -10.51 -20.38 7.56
N PRO A 306 -9.35 -21.06 7.51
CA PRO A 306 -8.81 -21.65 8.72
C PRO A 306 -8.62 -20.55 9.77
N PRO A 307 -8.68 -20.86 11.08
CA PRO A 307 -8.41 -19.89 12.13
C PRO A 307 -7.10 -19.12 11.93
N VAL A 308 -6.11 -19.76 11.29
CA VAL A 308 -4.85 -19.16 10.86
C VAL A 308 -4.54 -19.59 9.42
N GLN A 309 -4.31 -18.62 8.53
CA GLN A 309 -3.83 -18.86 7.16
C GLN A 309 -2.36 -18.42 7.05
N VAL A 310 -1.45 -19.38 6.80
CA VAL A 310 -0.05 -19.07 6.53
C VAL A 310 0.13 -18.78 5.04
N PHE A 311 0.69 -17.60 4.72
CA PHE A 311 0.93 -17.17 3.34
C PHE A 311 2.33 -17.51 2.83
N VAL A 312 3.24 -17.93 3.72
CA VAL A 312 4.62 -18.29 3.37
C VAL A 312 4.68 -19.78 2.97
N PRO A 313 5.12 -20.13 1.75
CA PRO A 313 5.28 -21.52 1.34
C PRO A 313 6.23 -22.31 2.26
N GLY A 314 5.96 -23.60 2.46
CA GLY A 314 6.77 -24.48 3.31
C GLY A 314 6.36 -24.51 4.78
N PHE A 315 5.36 -23.73 5.18
CA PHE A 315 4.79 -23.72 6.53
C PHE A 315 3.34 -24.20 6.52
N SER A 316 2.92 -24.85 7.60
CA SER A 316 1.53 -25.19 7.88
C SER A 316 1.16 -24.77 9.29
N ALA A 317 -0.06 -24.29 9.50
CA ALA A 317 -0.61 -24.05 10.83
C ALA A 317 -1.57 -25.19 11.21
N ARG A 318 -1.49 -25.63 12.47
CA ARG A 318 -2.43 -26.57 13.09
C ARG A 318 -2.79 -26.01 14.44
N GLU A 319 -4.07 -25.99 14.75
CA GLU A 319 -4.56 -25.63 16.07
C GLU A 319 -4.24 -26.79 17.04
N LEU A 320 -3.68 -26.47 18.21
CA LEU A 320 -3.54 -27.46 19.27
C LEU A 320 -4.95 -27.80 19.79
N PRO A 321 -5.29 -29.08 20.02
CA PRO A 321 -6.64 -29.50 20.42
C PRO A 321 -6.93 -29.21 21.92
N VAL A 322 -6.59 -28.01 22.37
CA VAL A 322 -6.72 -27.54 23.76
C VAL A 322 -7.33 -26.15 23.81
N GLU A 323 -8.10 -25.87 24.85
CA GLU A 323 -8.71 -24.56 25.07
C GLU A 323 -8.13 -23.92 26.33
N LEU A 324 -7.39 -22.82 26.14
CA LEU A 324 -6.78 -22.05 27.23
C LEU A 324 -7.20 -20.59 27.15
N ASN A 325 -7.43 -19.98 28.31
CA ASN A 325 -7.84 -18.60 28.36
C ASN A 325 -6.64 -17.65 28.25
N ASN A 326 -6.66 -16.79 27.23
CA ASN A 326 -5.85 -15.57 27.14
C ASN A 326 -4.32 -15.81 27.30
N VAL A 327 -3.79 -16.80 26.57
CA VAL A 327 -2.36 -17.15 26.54
C VAL A 327 -1.56 -16.02 25.88
N ASN A 328 -0.47 -15.61 26.55
CA ASN A 328 0.45 -14.58 26.08
C ASN A 328 1.85 -15.11 25.73
N ASN A 329 2.32 -16.15 26.43
CA ASN A 329 3.63 -16.78 26.12
C ASN A 329 3.50 -18.29 26.05
N VAL A 330 4.35 -18.87 25.20
CA VAL A 330 4.61 -20.31 25.19
C VAL A 330 6.12 -20.59 25.12
N ARG A 331 6.61 -21.62 25.83
CA ARG A 331 8.02 -22.05 25.82
C ARG A 331 8.12 -23.57 26.01
N TYR A 332 8.94 -24.22 25.18
CA TYR A 332 9.26 -25.63 25.37
C TYR A 332 10.32 -25.82 26.46
N ARG A 333 10.01 -26.67 27.44
CA ARG A 333 11.00 -27.24 28.36
C ARG A 333 11.90 -28.22 27.61
N ALA A 334 13.06 -28.50 28.20
CA ALA A 334 14.03 -29.43 27.62
C ALA A 334 13.52 -30.89 27.55
N ASP A 335 12.49 -31.24 28.32
CA ASP A 335 11.81 -32.53 28.28
C ASP A 335 10.67 -32.61 27.25
N GLY A 336 10.44 -31.55 26.48
CA GLY A 336 9.40 -31.49 25.46
C GLY A 336 8.05 -30.97 25.94
N LYS A 337 7.84 -30.72 27.25
CA LYS A 337 6.59 -30.10 27.72
C LYS A 337 6.49 -28.65 27.29
N LEU A 338 5.34 -28.24 26.77
CA LEU A 338 5.06 -26.86 26.39
C LEU A 338 4.49 -26.11 27.60
N VAL A 339 5.16 -25.06 28.05
CA VAL A 339 4.68 -24.19 29.11
C VAL A 339 3.90 -23.04 28.50
N ALA A 340 2.64 -22.85 28.91
CA ALA A 340 1.82 -21.71 28.49
C ALA A 340 1.60 -20.74 29.67
N VAL A 341 1.70 -19.44 29.42
CA VAL A 341 1.48 -18.38 30.43
C VAL A 341 0.30 -17.50 29.98
N GLY A 342 -0.73 -17.43 30.83
CA GLY A 342 -1.91 -16.60 30.61
C GLY A 342 -1.72 -15.17 31.11
N TYR A 343 -2.36 -14.20 30.46
CA TYR A 343 -2.45 -12.81 30.92
C TYR A 343 -3.11 -12.67 32.30
N ASP A 344 -3.88 -13.66 32.73
CA ASP A 344 -4.51 -13.76 34.05
C ASP A 344 -3.55 -14.25 35.16
N GLY A 345 -2.30 -14.56 34.80
CA GLY A 345 -1.25 -15.02 35.71
C GLY A 345 -1.21 -16.53 35.95
N ARG A 346 -2.08 -17.32 35.29
CA ARG A 346 -2.04 -18.78 35.37
C ARG A 346 -1.00 -19.35 34.41
N LEU A 347 -0.42 -20.49 34.79
CA LEU A 347 0.52 -21.24 33.96
C LEU A 347 0.05 -22.70 33.82
N TRP A 348 0.28 -23.25 32.63
CA TRP A 348 -0.06 -24.63 32.28
C TRP A 348 1.14 -25.36 31.70
N LEU A 349 1.19 -26.67 31.90
CA LEU A 349 2.04 -27.61 31.18
C LEU A 349 1.19 -28.38 30.19
N LEU A 350 1.64 -28.40 28.94
CA LEU A 350 1.00 -29.07 27.84
C LEU A 350 1.89 -30.21 27.37
N SER A 351 1.29 -31.34 27.03
CA SER A 351 1.97 -32.52 26.52
C SER A 351 1.14 -33.20 25.43
N ASP A 352 1.83 -33.77 24.45
CA ASP A 352 1.29 -34.71 23.47
C ASP A 352 1.10 -36.08 24.14
N SER A 353 -0.14 -36.54 24.28
CA SER A 353 -0.47 -37.79 24.97
C SER A 353 -0.69 -38.97 24.03
N ASP A 354 -0.90 -38.73 22.73
CA ASP A 354 -1.13 -39.76 21.72
C ASP A 354 0.02 -39.94 20.70
N GLY A 355 1.02 -39.06 20.74
CA GLY A 355 2.24 -39.11 19.95
C GLY A 355 2.10 -38.56 18.53
N ASP A 356 1.06 -37.77 18.24
CA ASP A 356 0.81 -37.19 16.91
C ASP A 356 1.63 -35.91 16.62
N GLY A 357 2.37 -35.43 17.62
CA GLY A 357 3.20 -34.24 17.57
C GLY A 357 2.47 -32.94 17.96
N LEU A 358 1.24 -33.00 18.46
CA LEU A 358 0.46 -31.88 18.96
C LEU A 358 0.14 -32.06 20.44
N GLU A 359 0.30 -31.02 21.24
CA GLU A 359 -0.07 -31.11 22.64
C GLU A 359 -1.60 -31.12 22.81
N ASP A 360 -2.13 -32.24 23.34
CA ASP A 360 -3.56 -32.46 23.58
C ASP A 360 -3.96 -32.48 25.07
N LYS A 361 -2.98 -32.62 25.97
CA LYS A 361 -3.21 -32.71 27.40
C LYS A 361 -2.75 -31.43 28.10
N VAL A 362 -3.62 -30.84 28.91
CA VAL A 362 -3.35 -29.65 29.73
C VAL A 362 -3.30 -30.02 31.21
N GLU A 363 -2.23 -29.64 31.89
CA GLU A 363 -2.07 -29.76 33.34
C GLU A 363 -1.74 -28.38 33.93
N SER A 364 -2.25 -28.12 35.13
CA SER A 364 -2.02 -26.86 35.83
C SER A 364 -0.62 -26.83 36.44
N PHE A 365 0.18 -25.83 36.08
CA PHE A 365 1.51 -25.59 36.67
C PHE A 365 1.42 -24.59 37.83
N TRP A 366 0.65 -23.51 37.66
CA TRP A 366 0.48 -22.47 38.67
C TRP A 366 -0.90 -21.81 38.55
N GLU A 367 -1.65 -21.77 39.65
CA GLU A 367 -3.03 -21.26 39.67
C GLU A 367 -3.18 -19.94 40.41
N LYS A 368 -2.18 -19.55 41.21
CA LYS A 368 -2.30 -18.37 42.06
C LYS A 368 -2.23 -17.12 41.19
N GLN A 369 -3.24 -16.27 41.28
CA GLN A 369 -3.32 -15.02 40.50
C GLN A 369 -2.51 -13.88 41.14
N THR A 370 -1.22 -14.14 41.35
CA THR A 370 -0.26 -13.19 41.97
C THR A 370 0.50 -12.37 40.94
N LEU A 371 0.37 -12.69 39.65
CA LEU A 371 1.04 -12.03 38.52
C LEU A 371 0.05 -11.12 37.80
N ARG A 372 0.39 -9.84 37.69
CA ARG A 372 -0.45 -8.84 36.99
C ARG A 372 0.16 -8.53 35.64
N ALA A 373 -0.60 -8.79 34.57
CA ALA A 373 -0.17 -8.57 33.17
C ALA A 373 1.24 -9.14 32.89
N PRO A 374 1.44 -10.47 33.04
CA PRO A 374 2.71 -11.10 32.68
C PRO A 374 2.96 -10.95 31.17
N ILE A 375 4.11 -10.39 30.79
CA ILE A 375 4.45 -10.08 29.38
C ILE A 375 5.54 -11.00 28.84
N GLY A 376 6.66 -11.15 29.54
CA GLY A 376 7.78 -11.98 29.10
C GLY A 376 7.92 -13.23 29.94
N ALA A 377 8.27 -14.34 29.31
CA ALA A 377 8.57 -15.62 29.96
C ALA A 377 9.89 -16.22 29.47
N ALA A 378 10.73 -16.65 30.43
CA ALA A 378 11.94 -17.42 30.17
C ALA A 378 12.05 -18.60 31.13
N LEU A 379 12.34 -19.80 30.61
CA LEU A 379 12.46 -20.99 31.43
C LEU A 379 13.77 -21.00 32.22
N THR A 380 13.74 -21.64 33.39
CA THR A 380 14.96 -22.05 34.07
C THR A 380 15.77 -23.03 33.20
N PRO A 381 17.11 -22.93 33.15
CA PRO A 381 17.93 -23.94 32.48
C PRO A 381 17.74 -25.34 33.06
N PRO A 382 18.02 -26.42 32.31
CA PRO A 382 18.03 -27.78 32.86
C PRO A 382 18.95 -27.89 34.08
N GLY A 383 18.46 -28.49 35.16
CA GLY A 383 19.23 -28.65 36.41
C GLY A 383 19.42 -27.35 37.19
N TYR A 384 18.61 -26.32 36.94
CA TYR A 384 18.68 -25.06 37.69
C TYR A 384 18.53 -25.31 39.20
N ALA A 385 19.39 -24.67 40.00
CA ALA A 385 19.52 -24.98 41.43
C ALA A 385 18.25 -24.77 42.26
N ARG A 386 17.29 -23.98 41.76
CA ARG A 386 16.01 -23.70 42.43
C ARG A 386 14.85 -24.58 41.96
N GLY A 387 15.07 -25.45 40.97
CA GLY A 387 14.03 -26.30 40.37
C GLY A 387 13.60 -25.85 38.98
N ASN A 388 12.63 -26.56 38.42
CA ASN A 388 12.06 -26.29 37.09
C ASN A 388 11.04 -25.16 37.20
N GLY A 389 11.20 -24.09 36.42
CA GLY A 389 10.32 -22.94 36.55
C GLY A 389 10.38 -21.96 35.39
N VAL A 390 9.70 -20.84 35.60
CA VAL A 390 9.54 -19.76 34.63
C VAL A 390 9.82 -18.43 35.31
N PHE A 391 10.80 -17.70 34.77
CA PHE A 391 10.98 -16.28 35.04
C PHE A 391 9.92 -15.50 34.27
N ILE A 392 9.20 -14.64 34.97
CA ILE A 392 8.07 -13.88 34.43
C ILE A 392 8.27 -12.40 34.74
N ALA A 393 8.38 -11.62 33.67
CA ALA A 393 8.30 -10.18 33.74
C ALA A 393 6.81 -9.78 33.80
N ALA A 394 6.41 -9.20 34.93
CA ALA A 394 5.05 -8.77 35.19
C ALA A 394 5.04 -7.34 35.75
N LYS A 395 3.86 -6.77 35.95
CA LYS A 395 3.76 -5.48 36.63
C LYS A 395 4.37 -5.56 38.03
N GLU A 396 5.18 -4.56 38.36
CA GLU A 396 5.82 -4.28 39.65
C GLU A 396 6.92 -5.28 40.09
N LYS A 397 7.09 -6.40 39.38
CA LYS A 397 8.11 -7.41 39.72
C LYS A 397 8.55 -8.27 38.54
N LEU A 398 9.81 -8.73 38.64
CA LEU A 398 10.29 -9.94 37.99
C LEU A 398 10.13 -11.08 39.00
N ALA A 399 9.40 -12.13 38.64
CA ALA A 399 9.13 -13.27 39.52
C ALA A 399 9.66 -14.57 38.90
N LEU A 400 10.03 -15.53 39.74
CA LEU A 400 10.30 -16.92 39.36
C LEU A 400 9.20 -17.80 39.95
N ILE A 401 8.40 -18.42 39.09
CA ILE A 401 7.41 -19.44 39.45
C ILE A 401 8.06 -20.80 39.25
N VAL A 402 8.22 -21.58 40.32
CA VAL A 402 9.12 -22.76 40.30
C VAL A 402 8.52 -23.93 41.06
N ASP A 403 8.72 -25.11 40.48
CA ASP A 403 8.53 -26.42 41.09
C ASP A 403 9.85 -26.85 41.73
N THR A 404 9.85 -26.90 43.07
CA THR A 404 11.03 -27.25 43.86
C THR A 404 11.16 -28.74 44.18
N ASN A 405 10.13 -29.55 43.88
CA ASN A 405 10.07 -30.94 44.27
C ASN A 405 10.03 -31.92 43.07
N GLY A 406 9.84 -31.41 41.85
CA GLY A 406 9.86 -32.17 40.61
C GLY A 406 8.56 -32.89 40.26
N ASP A 407 7.43 -32.51 40.86
CA ASP A 407 6.10 -33.09 40.59
C ASP A 407 5.32 -32.41 39.45
N ASP A 408 5.98 -31.51 38.71
CA ASP A 408 5.43 -30.72 37.61
C ASP A 408 4.31 -29.75 38.06
N ARG A 409 4.32 -29.35 39.34
CA ARG A 409 3.47 -28.28 39.88
C ARG A 409 4.33 -27.26 40.63
N ALA A 410 4.27 -26.00 40.21
CA ALA A 410 4.99 -24.96 40.92
C ALA A 410 4.41 -24.76 42.33
N ASP A 411 5.28 -24.86 43.33
CA ASP A 411 4.96 -24.74 44.73
C ASP A 411 5.48 -23.43 45.35
N ALA A 412 6.39 -22.74 44.65
CA ALA A 412 6.97 -21.48 45.09
C ALA A 412 6.90 -20.34 44.05
N GLU A 413 6.73 -19.13 44.56
CA GLU A 413 6.97 -17.88 43.82
C GLU A 413 8.10 -17.12 44.53
N ILE A 414 9.15 -16.77 43.79
CA ILE A 414 10.30 -16.03 44.29
C ILE A 414 10.35 -14.69 43.56
N THR A 415 10.28 -13.59 44.32
CA THR A 415 10.53 -12.24 43.77
C THR A 415 12.01 -12.09 43.45
N VAL A 416 12.33 -11.95 42.16
CA VAL A 416 13.72 -11.80 41.66
C VAL A 416 14.14 -10.33 41.71
N ALA A 417 13.25 -9.41 41.34
CA ALA A 417 13.51 -7.98 41.40
C ALA A 417 12.21 -7.17 41.45
N THR A 418 12.27 -5.97 42.04
CA THR A 418 11.20 -4.94 42.06
C THR A 418 11.79 -3.56 41.79
N TRP A 419 10.99 -2.60 41.37
CA TRP A 419 11.44 -1.23 41.03
C TRP A 419 10.48 -0.21 41.62
N THR A 420 10.94 1.04 41.77
CA THR A 420 10.12 2.09 42.40
C THR A 420 9.61 3.12 41.40
N GLU A 421 10.34 3.33 40.29
CA GLU A 421 9.90 4.22 39.22
C GLU A 421 8.65 3.67 38.53
N ARG A 422 7.58 4.47 38.52
CA ARG A 422 6.32 4.10 37.85
C ARG A 422 6.30 4.61 36.42
N SER A 423 5.67 3.85 35.54
CA SER A 423 5.22 4.37 34.25
C SER A 423 4.15 5.44 34.49
N GLU A 424 4.21 6.55 33.77
CA GLU A 424 3.16 7.58 33.75
C GLU A 424 1.91 7.07 33.00
N GLN A 425 2.05 5.98 32.24
CA GLN A 425 0.98 5.33 31.49
C GLN A 425 0.78 3.91 32.02
N GLN A 426 -0.30 3.70 32.78
CA GLN A 426 -0.56 2.52 33.63
C GLN A 426 -0.65 1.16 32.89
N GLY A 427 -0.56 1.15 31.55
CA GLY A 427 -0.68 -0.03 30.70
C GLY A 427 0.55 -0.94 30.68
N VAL A 428 1.76 -0.35 30.64
CA VAL A 428 3.01 -1.07 30.29
C VAL A 428 4.05 -0.95 31.41
N ASP A 429 4.76 -2.04 31.73
CA ASP A 429 5.69 -2.10 32.86
C ASP A 429 6.99 -2.88 32.51
N ALA A 430 7.19 -4.08 33.07
CA ALA A 430 8.24 -5.00 32.60
C ALA A 430 7.74 -5.84 31.42
N LEU A 431 8.60 -6.06 30.42
CA LEU A 431 8.21 -6.76 29.19
C LEU A 431 9.01 -8.04 28.97
N GLY A 432 10.05 -8.02 28.16
CA GLY A 432 10.83 -9.22 27.86
C GLY A 432 11.76 -9.64 29.00
N VAL A 433 12.09 -10.93 29.02
CA VAL A 433 13.02 -11.55 29.97
C VAL A 433 13.83 -12.64 29.27
N ALA A 434 15.11 -12.77 29.62
CA ALA A 434 16.01 -13.81 29.14
C ALA A 434 16.94 -14.28 30.27
N VAL A 435 17.35 -15.54 30.19
CA VAL A 435 18.35 -16.12 31.10
C VAL A 435 19.67 -16.26 30.32
N ALA A 436 20.73 -15.66 30.84
CA ALA A 436 22.06 -15.78 30.29
C ALA A 436 22.69 -17.16 30.64
N PRO A 437 23.69 -17.64 29.88
CA PRO A 437 24.37 -18.90 30.17
C PRO A 437 25.03 -18.97 31.57
N ASP A 438 25.41 -17.83 32.15
CA ASP A 438 25.97 -17.75 33.51
C ASP A 438 24.90 -17.76 34.62
N GLY A 439 23.62 -17.82 34.26
CA GLY A 439 22.48 -17.78 35.17
C GLY A 439 22.00 -16.37 35.51
N SER A 440 22.61 -15.31 34.98
CA SER A 440 22.11 -13.94 35.15
C SER A 440 20.78 -13.77 34.41
N ILE A 441 19.88 -12.97 35.01
CA ILE A 441 18.55 -12.73 34.45
C ILE A 441 18.52 -11.32 33.86
N TYR A 442 18.17 -11.22 32.59
CA TYR A 442 18.00 -9.95 31.89
C TYR A 442 16.52 -9.69 31.67
N PHE A 443 16.05 -8.47 31.92
CA PHE A 443 14.66 -8.11 31.68
C PHE A 443 14.53 -6.65 31.27
N SER A 444 13.48 -6.31 30.52
CA SER A 444 13.23 -4.94 30.10
C SER A 444 12.28 -4.23 31.05
N LEU A 445 12.55 -2.94 31.27
CA LEU A 445 11.61 -2.00 31.86
C LEU A 445 11.25 -0.99 30.79
N GLY A 446 9.98 -0.95 30.40
CA GLY A 446 9.49 -0.03 29.39
C GLY A 446 9.73 1.43 29.76
N THR A 447 9.75 2.30 28.75
CA THR A 447 9.87 3.75 28.94
C THR A 447 8.82 4.28 29.94
N ALA A 448 9.18 5.34 30.67
CA ALA A 448 8.29 5.94 31.66
C ALA A 448 7.07 6.59 31.00
N SER A 449 7.26 7.14 29.79
CA SER A 449 6.20 7.73 28.98
C SER A 449 6.57 7.61 27.51
N PHE A 450 5.69 7.04 26.69
CA PHE A 450 5.92 6.97 25.25
C PHE A 450 5.43 8.22 24.50
N THR A 451 4.58 9.05 25.11
CA THR A 451 4.09 10.31 24.51
C THR A 451 4.88 11.53 24.96
N GLU A 452 5.50 11.47 26.14
CA GLU A 452 6.35 12.53 26.70
C GLU A 452 7.70 11.96 27.17
N PRO A 453 8.52 11.35 26.29
CA PRO A 453 9.64 10.50 26.69
C PRO A 453 10.81 11.26 27.34
N TYR A 454 10.93 12.57 27.12
CA TYR A 454 11.88 13.42 27.85
C TYR A 454 11.37 13.85 29.24
N LEU A 455 10.09 13.59 29.56
CA LEU A 455 9.42 13.96 30.80
C LEU A 455 9.62 15.45 31.12
N ILE A 456 9.25 16.33 30.16
CA ILE A 456 9.50 17.77 30.28
C ILE A 456 8.70 18.34 31.45
N ASP A 457 9.40 18.94 32.41
CA ASP A 457 8.77 19.70 33.48
C ASP A 457 8.18 21.00 32.89
N LYS A 458 6.85 21.15 32.96
CA LYS A 458 6.12 22.27 32.35
C LYS A 458 6.41 23.62 33.01
N ALA A 459 6.91 23.64 34.25
CA ALA A 459 7.22 24.89 34.96
C ALA A 459 8.62 25.40 34.62
N THR A 460 9.58 24.50 34.40
CA THR A 460 11.00 24.85 34.15
C THR A 460 11.42 24.70 32.69
N GLY A 461 10.68 23.93 31.89
CA GLY A 461 11.02 23.56 30.53
C GLY A 461 12.19 22.57 30.42
N LEU A 462 12.66 22.02 31.54
CA LEU A 462 13.78 21.08 31.58
C LEU A 462 13.26 19.63 31.51
N ALA A 463 14.04 18.77 30.85
CA ALA A 463 13.76 17.34 30.85
C ALA A 463 13.99 16.76 32.24
N ARG A 464 13.10 15.85 32.67
CA ARG A 464 13.31 15.02 33.87
C ARG A 464 13.92 13.66 33.54
N TYR A 465 13.79 13.18 32.30
CA TYR A 465 14.42 11.94 31.88
C TYR A 465 15.94 12.00 32.11
N ARG A 466 16.50 10.95 32.72
CA ARG A 466 17.93 10.76 32.93
C ARG A 466 18.29 9.32 32.57
N THR A 467 19.47 9.10 32.00
CA THR A 467 20.00 7.75 31.72
C THR A 467 20.26 6.92 32.99
N THR A 468 20.19 7.54 34.17
CA THR A 468 20.25 6.87 35.47
C THR A 468 18.90 6.35 35.98
N MET A 469 17.80 6.64 35.27
CA MET A 469 16.48 6.11 35.58
C MET A 469 16.39 4.62 35.28
N GLU A 470 15.45 3.94 35.93
CA GLU A 470 15.19 2.50 35.73
C GLU A 470 14.33 2.24 34.49
N ARG A 471 13.53 3.23 34.06
CA ARG A 471 12.61 3.12 32.93
C ARG A 471 13.27 3.35 31.57
N GLY A 472 12.82 2.60 30.57
CA GLY A 472 13.35 2.63 29.20
C GLY A 472 14.73 1.97 29.11
N THR A 473 14.86 0.80 29.73
CA THR A 473 16.14 0.12 29.93
C THR A 473 16.04 -1.39 29.76
N ILE A 474 17.20 -2.02 29.54
CA ILE A 474 17.42 -3.42 29.88
C ILE A 474 18.17 -3.49 31.22
N GLN A 475 17.68 -4.32 32.12
CA GLN A 475 18.22 -4.58 33.45
C GLN A 475 18.86 -5.97 33.49
N ARG A 476 19.89 -6.14 34.32
CA ARG A 476 20.53 -7.43 34.63
C ARG A 476 20.46 -7.70 36.13
N VAL A 477 20.08 -8.91 36.50
CA VAL A 477 20.10 -9.45 37.87
C VAL A 477 21.16 -10.54 37.96
N SER A 478 21.96 -10.54 39.03
CA SER A 478 22.95 -11.60 39.30
C SER A 478 22.27 -12.97 39.53
N PRO A 479 22.94 -14.10 39.27
CA PRO A 479 22.33 -15.43 39.37
C PRO A 479 21.76 -15.78 40.76
N ASP A 480 22.32 -15.18 41.81
CA ASP A 480 21.88 -15.32 43.20
C ASP A 480 20.74 -14.36 43.59
N PHE A 481 20.34 -13.49 42.66
CA PHE A 481 19.34 -12.42 42.81
C PHE A 481 19.74 -11.29 43.78
N SER A 482 21.01 -11.18 44.16
CA SER A 482 21.46 -10.21 45.16
C SER A 482 21.77 -8.81 44.59
N LYS A 483 22.05 -8.70 43.28
CA LYS A 483 22.44 -7.45 42.63
C LYS A 483 21.64 -7.23 41.35
N ARG A 484 21.16 -5.99 41.15
CA ARG A 484 20.63 -5.52 39.86
C ARG A 484 21.43 -4.33 39.33
N GLU A 485 21.63 -4.28 38.02
CA GLU A 485 22.27 -3.15 37.33
C GLU A 485 21.62 -2.88 35.96
N THR A 486 21.58 -1.60 35.55
CA THR A 486 21.15 -1.19 34.21
C THR A 486 22.22 -1.55 33.18
N VAL A 487 21.83 -2.26 32.13
CA VAL A 487 22.70 -2.69 31.03
C VAL A 487 22.76 -1.63 29.94
N CYS A 488 21.60 -1.13 29.51
CA CYS A 488 21.49 -0.10 28.48
C CYS A 488 20.25 0.77 28.72
N THR A 489 20.18 1.88 27.99
CA THR A 489 19.08 2.84 28.03
C THR A 489 18.51 3.05 26.62
N GLY A 490 17.51 3.92 26.48
CA GLY A 490 16.98 4.26 25.17
C GLY A 490 16.03 3.21 24.59
N ILE A 491 15.45 2.35 25.45
CA ILE A 491 14.50 1.31 25.04
C ILE A 491 13.08 1.84 25.18
N ARG A 492 12.21 1.60 24.18
CA ARG A 492 10.79 1.93 24.29
C ARG A 492 10.06 0.81 25.03
N PHE A 493 9.82 -0.31 24.35
CA PHE A 493 9.10 -1.50 24.81
C PHE A 493 9.73 -2.78 24.24
N ALA A 494 10.86 -3.21 24.81
CA ALA A 494 11.51 -4.44 24.39
C ALA A 494 10.74 -5.70 24.86
N VAL A 495 9.92 -6.28 23.97
CA VAL A 495 9.04 -7.44 24.29
C VAL A 495 9.78 -8.77 24.18
N GLY A 496 10.52 -9.00 23.10
CA GLY A 496 11.36 -10.18 22.92
C GLY A 496 12.77 -9.92 23.40
N LEU A 497 13.32 -10.80 24.25
CA LEU A 497 14.72 -10.80 24.65
C LEU A 497 15.27 -12.23 24.51
N ALA A 498 16.44 -12.38 23.90
CA ALA A 498 17.09 -13.69 23.76
C ALA A 498 18.60 -13.58 23.62
N PHE A 499 19.32 -14.53 24.22
CA PHE A 499 20.74 -14.73 23.96
C PHE A 499 20.93 -15.63 22.75
N ASN A 500 21.89 -15.28 21.87
CA ASN A 500 22.37 -16.22 20.88
C ASN A 500 23.34 -17.24 21.52
N ARG A 501 23.78 -18.24 20.74
CA ARG A 501 24.74 -19.26 21.19
C ARG A 501 26.15 -18.74 21.54
N TYR A 502 26.47 -17.51 21.17
CA TYR A 502 27.76 -16.86 21.45
C TYR A 502 27.72 -15.99 22.70
N GLY A 503 26.55 -15.84 23.33
CA GLY A 503 26.36 -15.03 24.53
C GLY A 503 25.99 -13.56 24.25
N ASP A 504 25.66 -13.21 23.00
CA ASP A 504 25.18 -11.87 22.65
C ASP A 504 23.68 -11.75 22.93
N LEU A 505 23.26 -10.66 23.58
CA LEU A 505 21.86 -10.38 23.88
C LEU A 505 21.21 -9.60 22.74
N PHE A 506 20.07 -10.08 22.25
CA PHE A 506 19.24 -9.35 21.30
C PHE A 506 17.87 -9.05 21.90
N CYS A 507 17.27 -7.94 21.47
CA CYS A 507 15.87 -7.67 21.76
C CYS A 507 15.10 -7.14 20.56
N THR A 508 13.79 -7.35 20.55
CA THR A 508 12.87 -6.66 19.65
C THR A 508 12.24 -5.48 20.37
N ASP A 509 12.45 -4.26 19.88
CA ASP A 509 11.87 -3.03 20.44
C ASP A 509 10.77 -2.46 19.54
N GLN A 510 9.75 -1.85 20.14
CA GLN A 510 8.63 -1.28 19.39
C GLN A 510 8.97 0.11 18.85
N GLU A 511 8.47 0.43 17.65
CA GLU A 511 8.59 1.74 17.00
C GLU A 511 8.18 2.89 17.92
N GLY A 512 8.71 4.09 17.73
CA GLY A 512 8.38 5.26 18.55
C GLY A 512 7.98 6.50 17.74
N ALA A 513 8.18 6.50 16.43
CA ALA A 513 7.90 7.62 15.54
C ALA A 513 6.41 7.97 15.47
N THR A 514 5.49 7.04 15.76
CA THR A 514 4.07 7.34 15.92
C THR A 514 3.82 8.38 17.01
N TRP A 515 4.65 8.40 18.05
CA TRP A 515 4.36 9.12 19.28
C TRP A 515 5.15 10.41 19.45
N VAL A 516 6.36 10.47 18.92
CA VAL A 516 7.21 11.66 19.00
C VAL A 516 7.99 11.89 17.70
N PRO A 517 8.21 13.15 17.31
CA PRO A 517 9.14 13.47 16.22
C PRO A 517 10.53 12.88 16.48
N ASN A 518 11.12 12.26 15.45
CA ASN A 518 12.41 11.56 15.50
C ASN A 518 12.47 10.34 16.43
N GLY A 519 11.34 9.83 16.92
CA GLY A 519 11.33 8.48 17.49
C GLY A 519 11.81 7.44 16.48
N ASN A 520 12.21 6.26 16.96
CA ASN A 520 12.58 5.14 16.11
C ASN A 520 11.46 4.82 15.10
N PRO A 521 11.72 4.81 13.78
CA PRO A 521 10.69 4.81 12.74
C PRO A 521 9.96 3.47 12.57
N PHE A 522 10.59 2.37 12.98
CA PHE A 522 10.12 1.01 12.77
C PHE A 522 10.28 0.20 14.06
N ASP A 523 9.67 -0.98 14.13
CA ASP A 523 10.08 -1.94 15.14
C ASP A 523 11.49 -2.40 14.80
N GLU A 524 12.29 -2.67 15.82
CA GLU A 524 13.73 -2.86 15.67
C GLU A 524 14.17 -4.19 16.26
N LEU A 525 15.13 -4.84 15.60
CA LEU A 525 15.99 -5.83 16.23
C LEU A 525 17.26 -5.12 16.71
N LEU A 526 17.53 -5.18 18.01
CA LEU A 526 18.68 -4.53 18.63
C LEU A 526 19.68 -5.59 19.13
N HIS A 527 20.98 -5.32 18.94
CA HIS A 527 22.05 -6.03 19.62
C HIS A 527 22.43 -5.25 20.88
N ILE A 528 22.10 -5.79 22.05
CA ILE A 528 22.24 -5.09 23.32
C ILE A 528 23.66 -5.20 23.86
N GLN A 529 24.31 -4.05 23.98
CA GLN A 529 25.64 -3.89 24.56
C GLN A 529 25.62 -2.96 25.77
N LEU A 530 26.52 -3.23 26.71
CA LEU A 530 26.64 -2.51 27.97
C LEU A 530 26.92 -1.01 27.76
N GLY A 531 26.18 -0.16 28.45
CA GLY A 531 26.36 1.30 28.50
C GLY A 531 25.80 2.07 27.31
N ARG A 532 25.18 1.38 26.34
CA ARG A 532 24.66 1.99 25.11
C ARG A 532 23.24 2.56 25.27
N HIS A 533 22.83 3.39 24.30
CA HIS A 533 21.53 4.06 24.24
C HIS A 533 20.85 3.81 22.87
N TYR A 534 19.63 3.27 22.85
CA TYR A 534 18.97 2.81 21.61
C TYR A 534 17.84 3.73 21.11
N GLY A 535 17.91 5.03 21.41
CA GLY A 535 17.14 6.04 20.66
C GLY A 535 15.72 6.33 21.13
N PHE A 536 15.25 5.77 22.26
CA PHE A 536 13.96 6.17 22.86
C PHE A 536 14.07 6.58 24.35
N PRO A 537 13.96 7.89 24.69
CA PRO A 537 13.82 9.04 23.80
C PRO A 537 15.04 9.22 22.88
N PRO A 538 14.87 9.79 21.68
CA PRO A 538 15.99 10.04 20.80
C PRO A 538 16.90 11.13 21.38
N ARG A 539 18.14 11.17 20.90
CA ARG A 539 19.08 12.23 21.25
C ARG A 539 18.48 13.60 20.94
N HIS A 540 18.59 14.52 21.89
CA HIS A 540 18.07 15.87 21.74
C HIS A 540 19.09 16.92 22.18
N PRO A 541 19.41 17.94 21.34
CA PRO A 541 20.49 18.89 21.62
C PRO A 541 20.30 19.71 22.91
N ARG A 542 19.07 19.81 23.43
CA ARG A 542 18.77 20.52 24.69
C ARG A 542 18.43 19.59 25.85
N HIS A 543 17.79 18.46 25.57
CA HIS A 543 17.07 17.67 26.59
C HIS A 543 17.79 16.36 26.90
N LEU A 544 18.59 15.86 25.94
CA LEU A 544 19.41 14.66 26.08
C LEU A 544 20.63 14.75 25.12
N PRO A 545 21.55 15.71 25.33
CA PRO A 545 22.61 15.99 24.35
C PRO A 545 23.76 14.98 24.35
N ASP A 546 23.93 14.27 25.47
CA ASP A 546 25.14 13.50 25.81
C ASP A 546 25.04 12.00 25.48
N VAL A 547 23.95 11.57 24.83
CA VAL A 547 23.79 10.19 24.35
C VAL A 547 24.16 10.07 22.88
N ILE A 548 24.44 8.85 22.45
CA ILE A 548 24.54 8.46 21.05
C ILE A 548 23.41 7.46 20.81
N ASP A 549 22.56 7.73 19.83
CA ASP A 549 21.52 6.79 19.41
C ASP A 549 22.17 5.71 18.57
N GLU A 550 22.25 4.51 19.13
CA GLU A 550 22.82 3.35 18.45
C GLU A 550 21.88 2.87 17.34
N PRO A 551 22.44 2.42 16.21
CA PRO A 551 21.62 1.88 15.13
C PRO A 551 21.00 0.54 15.53
N SER A 552 19.83 0.25 14.97
CA SER A 552 19.26 -1.08 14.95
C SER A 552 20.12 -2.04 14.11
N LEU A 553 20.01 -3.34 14.39
CA LEU A 553 20.55 -4.38 13.51
C LEU A 553 19.64 -4.61 12.30
N PHE A 554 18.33 -4.48 12.52
CA PHE A 554 17.32 -4.68 11.50
C PHE A 554 16.06 -3.87 11.83
N ASP A 555 15.46 -3.26 10.81
CA ASP A 555 14.19 -2.54 10.90
C ASP A 555 13.07 -3.37 10.25
N TYR A 556 12.01 -3.64 11.00
CA TYR A 556 10.85 -4.37 10.48
C TYR A 556 9.93 -3.41 9.71
N THR A 557 9.83 -3.60 8.40
CA THR A 557 9.03 -2.77 7.49
C THR A 557 7.88 -3.56 6.83
N PRO A 558 6.74 -2.91 6.50
CA PRO A 558 6.38 -1.52 6.81
C PRO A 558 6.15 -1.31 8.32
N GLN A 559 6.04 -0.05 8.76
CA GLN A 559 5.70 0.28 10.15
C GLN A 559 4.46 -0.50 10.59
N HIS A 560 4.50 -1.13 11.77
CA HIS A 560 3.34 -1.86 12.26
C HIS A 560 2.16 -0.90 12.42
N GLN A 561 0.99 -1.29 11.94
CA GLN A 561 -0.26 -0.63 12.32
C GLN A 561 -0.91 -1.48 13.40
N SER A 562 -1.00 -0.96 14.62
CA SER A 562 -1.75 -1.63 15.68
C SER A 562 -3.22 -1.72 15.25
N THR A 563 -3.68 -2.92 14.90
CA THR A 563 -5.11 -3.21 14.69
C THR A 563 -5.85 -3.35 16.03
N CYS A 564 -5.12 -3.38 17.14
CA CYS A 564 -5.65 -3.39 18.49
C CYS A 564 -5.74 -1.94 18.99
N GLY A 565 -6.76 -1.20 18.55
CA GLY A 565 -6.97 0.18 19.00
C GLY A 565 -7.85 1.02 18.08
N LEU A 566 -9.15 0.72 18.07
CA LEU A 566 -10.20 1.72 17.90
C LEU A 566 -11.05 1.75 19.17
#